data_AF-A0A914GD59-F1
#
_entry.id   AF-A0A914GD59-F1
#
_cell.length_a   1.000
_cell.length_b   1.000
_cell.length_c   1.000
_cell.angle_alpha   90.00
_cell.angle_beta   90.00
_cell.angle_gamma   90.00
#
_symmetry.space_group_name_H-M   'P 1'
#
loop_
_entity.id
_entity.type
_entity.pdbx_description
1 polymer ?
#
loop_
_entity_poly.entity_id
_entity_poly.type
_entity_poly.pdbx_seq_one_letter_code
_entity_poly.pdbx_strand_id
1 'polypeptide(L)'
;MPAVGQCAICFSTLISSEIYCIKSCGHTFHQQCIIQWIRTGKNCSSCRIKASERDVIKLFIQETNLDDTLSTQYNPEAKVLELESKLEKANHKTKKLTGEKEKVEADNRTLTRKVTKIEKDRENITILQVQLNSMHSLVDEHAAVQRQLAEANRKLTASNL
;
A
#
# COMPACT_ATOMS: atom_id res chain seq x y z
N MET A 1 14.01 39.89 14.30
CA MET A 1 12.75 40.64 14.14
C MET A 1 11.73 39.69 13.53
N PRO A 2 10.61 39.41 14.21
CA PRO A 2 9.65 38.42 13.74
C PRO A 2 9.02 38.85 12.42
N ALA A 3 9.01 37.93 11.45
CA ALA A 3 8.28 38.10 10.20
C ALA A 3 6.79 37.90 10.47
N VAL A 4 5.97 38.92 10.20
CA VAL A 4 4.52 38.89 10.52
C VAL A 4 3.68 38.49 9.30
N GLY A 5 4.27 38.53 8.10
CA GLY A 5 3.61 38.17 6.84
C GLY A 5 4.40 38.63 5.63
N GLN A 6 3.76 38.67 4.46
CA GLN A 6 4.36 39.07 3.19
C GLN A 6 3.54 40.20 2.55
N CYS A 7 4.21 41.22 2.02
CA CYS A 7 3.53 42.32 1.34
C CYS A 7 3.03 41.86 -0.04
N ALA A 8 1.73 41.97 -0.31
CA ALA A 8 1.15 41.53 -1.58
C ALA A 8 1.48 42.42 -2.80
N ILE A 9 2.28 43.48 -2.62
CA ILE A 9 2.71 44.39 -3.70
C ILE A 9 4.15 44.06 -4.14
N CYS A 10 5.09 43.97 -3.20
CA CYS A 10 6.51 43.69 -3.49
C CYS A 10 6.93 42.25 -3.17
N PHE A 11 6.04 41.42 -2.64
CA PHE A 11 6.29 40.04 -2.22
C PHE A 11 7.42 39.87 -1.19
N SER A 12 7.81 40.94 -0.51
CA SER A 12 8.85 40.91 0.52
C SER A 12 8.24 40.80 1.92
N THR A 13 9.02 40.29 2.87
CA THR A 13 8.60 40.09 4.26
C THR A 13 8.17 41.40 4.94
N LEU A 14 7.05 41.37 5.65
CA LEU A 14 6.59 42.44 6.53
C LEU A 14 7.31 42.34 7.87
N ILE A 15 7.99 43.43 8.25
CA ILE A 15 8.66 43.58 9.55
C ILE A 15 7.72 44.37 10.46
N SER A 16 7.54 43.93 11.71
CA SER A 16 6.61 44.52 12.68
C SER A 16 6.66 46.05 12.80
N SER A 17 7.82 46.67 12.57
CA SER A 17 8.03 48.12 12.66
C SER A 17 7.48 48.94 11.47
N GLU A 18 7.17 48.29 10.34
CA GLU A 18 6.87 48.94 9.05
C GLU A 18 5.58 48.43 8.39
N ILE A 19 4.63 47.93 9.20
CA ILE A 19 3.35 47.42 8.70
C ILE A 19 2.29 48.53 8.68
N TYR A 20 1.66 48.70 7.52
CA TYR A 20 0.55 49.61 7.31
C TYR A 20 -0.65 48.84 6.80
N CYS A 21 -1.86 49.23 7.21
CA CYS A 21 -3.10 48.65 6.71
C CYS A 21 -4.03 49.70 6.12
N ILE A 22 -5.01 49.24 5.34
CA ILE A 22 -6.10 50.09 4.87
C ILE A 22 -7.28 49.95 5.84
N LYS A 23 -7.70 51.06 6.46
CA LYS A 23 -8.77 51.12 7.47
C LYS A 23 -10.05 50.40 7.06
N SER A 24 -10.46 50.51 5.80
CA SER A 24 -11.71 49.94 5.29
C SER A 24 -11.68 48.43 5.06
N CYS A 25 -10.50 47.79 5.00
CA CYS A 25 -10.39 46.37 4.64
C CYS A 25 -9.36 45.56 5.43
N GLY A 26 -8.51 46.19 6.25
CA GLY A 26 -7.54 45.52 7.12
C GLY A 26 -6.30 44.92 6.44
N HIS A 27 -6.24 44.81 5.12
CA HIS A 27 -5.07 44.25 4.42
C HIS A 27 -3.79 45.06 4.67
N THR A 28 -2.68 44.35 4.86
CA THR A 28 -1.39 44.88 5.32
C THR A 28 -0.31 44.93 4.22
N PHE A 29 0.52 45.96 4.26
CA PHE A 29 1.56 46.26 3.27
C PHE A 29 2.71 47.05 3.90
N HIS A 30 3.85 47.16 3.22
CA HIS A 30 4.84 48.20 3.53
C HIS A 30 4.29 49.58 3.20
N GLN A 31 4.73 50.60 3.95
CA GLN A 31 4.31 51.99 3.77
C GLN A 31 4.40 52.47 2.32
N GLN A 32 5.59 52.31 1.72
CA GLN A 32 5.87 52.81 0.38
C GLN A 32 5.02 52.09 -0.67
N CYS A 33 4.87 50.76 -0.52
CA CYS A 33 4.09 49.94 -1.42
C CYS A 33 2.64 50.40 -1.47
N ILE A 34 1.98 50.56 -0.32
CA ILE A 34 0.56 50.92 -0.31
C ILE A 34 0.30 52.38 -0.71
N ILE A 35 1.17 53.32 -0.33
CA ILE A 35 1.03 54.73 -0.73
C ILE A 35 1.14 54.86 -2.26
N GLN A 36 2.15 54.22 -2.88
CA GLN A 36 2.33 54.26 -4.33
C GLN A 36 1.16 53.61 -5.08
N TRP A 37 0.65 52.49 -4.56
CA TRP A 37 -0.52 51.82 -5.14
C TRP A 37 -1.78 52.68 -5.10
N ILE A 38 -2.10 53.25 -3.93
CA ILE A 38 -3.31 54.06 -3.74
C ILE A 38 -3.27 55.36 -4.54
N ARG A 39 -2.09 55.95 -4.75
CA ARG A 39 -1.93 57.11 -5.65
C ARG A 39 -2.41 56.82 -7.07
N THR A 40 -2.21 55.59 -7.51
CA THR A 40 -2.55 55.16 -8.88
C THR A 40 -4.00 54.68 -8.99
N GLY A 41 -4.45 53.80 -8.09
CA GLY A 41 -5.74 53.10 -8.23
C GLY A 41 -6.87 53.57 -7.31
N LYS A 42 -6.56 54.31 -6.23
CA LYS A 42 -7.53 54.66 -5.15
C LYS A 42 -8.33 53.45 -4.62
N ASN A 43 -7.71 52.26 -4.60
CA ASN A 43 -8.29 51.02 -4.13
C ASN A 43 -7.23 50.09 -3.52
N CYS A 44 -7.64 49.12 -2.72
CA CYS A 44 -6.79 48.08 -2.16
C CYS A 44 -6.31 47.09 -3.24
N SER A 45 -5.01 46.77 -3.28
CA SER A 45 -4.46 45.78 -4.23
C SER A 45 -5.01 44.37 -4.00
N SER A 46 -5.29 43.99 -2.75
CA SER A 46 -5.75 42.65 -2.40
C SER A 46 -7.24 42.42 -2.62
N CYS A 47 -8.10 43.42 -2.37
CA CYS A 47 -9.56 43.24 -2.37
C CYS A 47 -10.35 44.30 -3.16
N ARG A 48 -9.67 45.27 -3.77
CA ARG A 48 -10.26 46.34 -4.62
C ARG A 48 -11.25 47.28 -3.93
N ILE A 49 -11.41 47.20 -2.60
CA ILE A 49 -12.18 48.18 -1.82
C ILE A 49 -11.55 49.57 -1.99
N LYS A 50 -12.38 50.60 -2.20
CA LYS A 50 -11.95 51.99 -2.39
C LYS A 50 -11.19 52.48 -1.16
N ALA A 51 -10.05 53.12 -1.40
CA ALA A 51 -9.17 53.61 -0.36
C ALA A 51 -8.39 54.84 -0.85
N SER A 52 -8.11 55.76 0.05
CA SER A 52 -7.30 56.95 -0.15
C SER A 52 -6.08 56.92 0.78
N GLU A 53 -5.12 57.82 0.58
CA GLU A 53 -3.94 57.92 1.46
C GLU A 53 -4.35 58.18 2.93
N ARG A 54 -5.51 58.78 3.17
CA ARG A 54 -6.06 59.02 4.51
C ARG A 54 -6.58 57.75 5.19
N ASP A 55 -6.84 56.71 4.42
CA ASP A 55 -7.30 55.41 4.91
C ASP A 55 -6.12 54.49 5.27
N VAL A 56 -4.88 54.91 5.00
CA VAL A 56 -3.67 54.15 5.33
C VAL A 56 -3.25 54.45 6.76
N ILE A 57 -3.22 53.40 7.59
CA ILE A 57 -2.92 53.52 9.03
C ILE A 57 -1.70 52.65 9.36
N LYS A 58 -0.76 53.19 10.14
CA LYS A 58 0.37 52.42 10.69
C LYS A 58 -0.14 51.50 11.79
N LEU A 59 0.19 50.22 11.71
CA LEU A 59 -0.08 49.28 12.79
C LEU A 59 1.06 49.34 13.81
N PHE A 60 0.70 49.49 15.09
CA PHE A 60 1.62 49.37 16.21
C PHE A 60 1.35 48.05 16.91
N ILE A 61 2.20 47.06 16.64
CA ILE A 61 2.09 45.74 17.25
C ILE A 61 2.87 45.80 18.57
N GLN A 62 2.17 45.61 19.69
CA GLN A 62 2.83 45.37 20.97
C GLN A 62 3.45 43.98 20.90
N GLU A 63 4.77 43.90 20.83
CA GLU A 63 5.49 42.65 20.93
C GLU A 63 5.32 42.12 22.36
N THR A 64 4.33 41.25 22.58
CA THR A 64 4.33 40.37 23.74
C THR A 64 5.46 39.37 23.51
N ASN A 65 6.34 39.18 24.51
CA ASN A 65 7.35 38.12 24.50
C ASN A 65 6.67 36.75 24.43
N LEU A 66 6.24 36.34 23.25
CA LEU A 66 5.71 35.02 22.92
C LEU A 66 6.84 34.13 22.35
N ASP A 67 8.09 34.45 22.66
CA ASP A 67 9.26 33.76 22.10
C ASP A 67 9.63 32.47 22.88
N ASP A 68 8.82 32.06 23.86
CA ASP A 68 9.19 30.96 24.78
C ASP A 68 8.14 29.82 24.89
N THR A 69 7.11 29.79 24.03
CA THR A 69 6.09 28.72 24.08
C THR A 69 5.94 27.89 22.80
N LEU A 70 6.54 28.29 21.69
CA LEU A 70 6.51 27.50 20.44
C LEU A 70 7.85 26.79 20.12
N SER A 71 8.95 27.18 20.76
CA SER A 71 10.27 26.54 20.59
C SER A 71 10.52 25.43 21.63
N THR A 72 9.94 25.55 22.83
CA THR A 72 10.36 24.79 24.02
C THR A 72 9.77 23.37 24.12
N GLN A 73 8.87 22.96 23.21
CA GLN A 73 8.28 21.61 23.20
C GLN A 73 8.95 20.63 22.23
N TYR A 74 9.75 21.11 21.28
CA TYR A 74 10.35 20.26 20.26
C TYR A 74 11.76 19.86 20.67
N ASN A 75 11.90 18.69 21.30
CA ASN A 75 13.19 18.05 21.53
C ASN A 75 13.47 17.03 20.40
N PRO A 76 14.24 17.39 19.36
CA PRO A 76 14.54 16.50 18.24
C PRO A 76 15.28 15.24 18.67
N GLU A 77 16.14 15.29 19.69
CA GLU A 77 16.94 14.15 20.14
C GLU A 77 16.08 13.07 20.81
N ALA A 78 15.14 13.49 21.66
CA ALA A 78 14.17 12.58 22.25
C ALA A 78 13.28 11.92 21.18
N LYS A 79 12.94 12.68 20.12
CA LYS A 79 12.15 12.15 19.01
C LYS A 79 12.92 11.15 18.15
N VAL A 80 14.20 11.42 17.90
CA VAL A 80 15.10 10.51 17.19
C VAL A 80 15.22 9.19 17.95
N LEU A 81 15.48 9.23 19.26
CA LEU A 81 15.60 8.02 20.08
C LEU A 81 14.30 7.19 20.09
N GLU A 82 13.14 7.84 20.13
CA GLU A 82 11.84 7.17 20.03
C GLU A 82 11.67 6.47 18.67
N LEU A 83 12.04 7.15 17.58
CA LEU A 83 11.96 6.62 16.23
C LEU A 83 12.93 5.46 16.01
N GLU A 84 14.15 5.55 16.54
CA GLU A 84 15.15 4.47 16.51
C GLU A 84 14.64 3.22 17.23
N SER A 85 14.04 3.36 18.42
CA SER A 85 13.45 2.24 19.15
C SER A 85 12.30 1.58 18.37
N LYS A 86 11.46 2.38 17.70
CA LYS A 86 10.39 1.87 16.84
C LYS A 86 10.93 1.16 15.60
N LEU A 87 11.98 1.71 14.99
CA LEU A 87 12.64 1.13 13.83
C LEU A 87 13.24 -0.23 14.19
N GLU A 88 13.93 -0.36 15.32
CA GLU A 88 14.46 -1.63 15.83
C GLU A 88 13.36 -2.69 16.03
N LYS A 89 12.25 -2.31 16.67
CA LYS A 89 11.11 -3.22 16.86
C LYS A 89 10.49 -3.66 15.53
N ALA A 90 10.36 -2.75 14.58
CA ALA A 90 9.86 -3.04 13.24
C ALA A 90 10.82 -3.96 12.47
N ASN A 91 12.13 -3.73 12.56
CA ASN A 91 13.16 -4.55 11.94
C ASN A 91 13.16 -5.97 12.52
N HIS A 92 13.07 -6.11 13.85
CA HIS A 92 12.99 -7.41 14.50
C HIS A 92 11.73 -8.18 14.07
N LYS A 93 10.56 -7.52 14.05
CA LYS A 93 9.31 -8.13 13.60
C LYS A 93 9.38 -8.53 12.12
N THR A 94 9.97 -7.69 11.28
CA THR A 94 10.18 -7.98 9.86
C THR A 94 11.04 -9.23 9.72
N LYS A 95 12.22 -9.29 10.35
CA LYS A 95 13.12 -10.44 10.32
C LYS A 95 12.44 -11.74 10.75
N LYS A 96 11.63 -11.69 11.81
CA LYS A 96 10.86 -12.86 12.27
C LYS A 96 9.86 -13.32 11.21
N LEU A 97 9.06 -12.41 10.66
CA LEU A 97 8.07 -12.73 9.63
C LEU A 97 8.73 -13.26 8.35
N THR A 98 9.91 -12.74 7.98
CA THR A 98 10.65 -13.26 6.82
C THR A 98 11.07 -14.70 7.03
N GLY A 99 11.60 -15.05 8.20
CA GLY A 99 11.97 -16.43 8.52
C GLY A 99 10.78 -17.39 8.56
N GLU A 100 9.64 -16.95 9.11
CA GLU A 100 8.39 -17.74 9.09
C GLU A 100 7.90 -17.96 7.65
N LYS A 101 7.96 -16.93 6.80
CA LYS A 101 7.60 -17.02 5.38
C LYS A 101 8.48 -18.02 4.63
N GLU A 102 9.80 -17.95 4.81
CA GLU A 102 10.74 -18.88 4.16
C GLU A 102 10.48 -20.34 4.54
N LYS A 103 10.15 -20.60 5.82
CA LYS A 103 9.78 -21.93 6.30
C LYS A 103 8.50 -22.43 5.63
N VAL A 104 7.45 -21.61 5.61
CA VAL A 104 6.17 -21.96 4.97
C VAL A 104 6.36 -22.22 3.48
N GLU A 105 7.17 -21.42 2.80
CA GLU A 105 7.48 -21.64 1.38
C GLU A 105 8.25 -22.94 1.13
N ALA A 106 9.18 -23.32 2.02
CA ALA A 106 9.88 -24.59 1.93
C ALA A 106 8.96 -25.80 2.10
N ASP A 107 8.04 -25.72 3.08
CA ASP A 107 7.04 -26.76 3.31
C ASP A 107 6.08 -26.87 2.11
N ASN A 108 5.64 -25.74 1.55
CA ASN A 108 4.75 -25.70 0.40
C ASN A 108 5.39 -26.30 -0.87
N ARG A 109 6.68 -26.00 -1.12
CA ARG A 109 7.46 -26.66 -2.18
C ARG A 109 7.48 -28.18 -2.00
N THR A 110 7.64 -28.65 -0.77
CA THR A 110 7.68 -30.08 -0.45
C THR A 110 6.31 -30.74 -0.65
N LEU A 111 5.24 -30.11 -0.19
CA LEU A 111 3.87 -30.60 -0.38
C LEU A 111 3.50 -30.67 -1.86
N THR A 112 3.86 -29.66 -2.65
CA THR A 112 3.62 -29.65 -4.10
C THR A 112 4.27 -30.85 -4.80
N ARG A 113 5.51 -31.21 -4.43
CA ARG A 113 6.18 -32.41 -4.95
C ARG A 113 5.46 -33.71 -4.54
N LYS A 114 4.92 -33.78 -3.33
CA LYS A 114 4.16 -34.95 -2.88
C LYS A 114 2.84 -35.08 -3.63
N VAL A 115 2.12 -33.98 -3.84
CA VAL A 115 0.85 -33.95 -4.59
C VAL A 115 1.07 -34.44 -6.02
N THR A 116 2.05 -33.87 -6.73
CA THR A 116 2.35 -34.29 -8.11
C THR A 116 2.76 -35.77 -8.22
N LYS A 117 3.42 -36.33 -7.20
CA LYS A 117 3.72 -37.77 -7.15
C LYS A 117 2.43 -38.59 -6.98
N ILE A 118 1.58 -38.21 -6.03
CA ILE A 118 0.29 -38.89 -5.78
C ILE A 118 -0.61 -38.85 -7.02
N GLU A 119 -0.63 -37.74 -7.75
CA GLU A 119 -1.39 -37.60 -9.00
C GLU A 119 -0.92 -38.59 -10.07
N LYS A 120 0.39 -38.72 -10.26
CA LYS A 120 0.96 -39.73 -11.18
C LYS A 120 0.64 -41.16 -10.74
N ASP A 121 0.78 -41.44 -9.45
CA ASP A 121 0.47 -42.77 -8.90
C ASP A 121 -1.01 -43.12 -9.10
N ARG A 122 -1.91 -42.13 -8.95
CA ARG A 122 -3.35 -42.30 -9.21
C ARG A 122 -3.66 -42.54 -10.68
N GLU A 123 -2.99 -41.86 -11.60
CA GLU A 123 -3.11 -42.12 -13.04
C GLU A 123 -2.68 -43.56 -13.38
N ASN A 124 -1.53 -43.99 -12.84
CA ASN A 124 -1.04 -45.36 -12.99
C ASN A 124 -2.03 -46.40 -12.45
N ILE A 125 -2.59 -46.18 -11.26
CA ILE A 125 -3.59 -47.07 -10.67
C ILE A 125 -4.82 -47.18 -11.58
N THR A 126 -5.28 -46.06 -12.16
CA THR A 126 -6.43 -46.04 -13.07
C THR A 126 -6.17 -46.90 -14.31
N ILE A 127 -4.97 -46.79 -14.90
CA ILE A 127 -4.56 -47.61 -16.04
C ILE A 127 -4.53 -49.09 -15.66
N LEU A 128 -3.92 -49.42 -14.53
CA LEU A 128 -3.84 -50.81 -14.04
C LEU A 128 -5.23 -51.40 -13.77
N GLN A 129 -6.19 -50.61 -13.27
CA GLN A 129 -7.57 -51.06 -13.08
C GLN A 129 -8.27 -51.39 -14.41
N VAL A 130 -8.07 -50.58 -15.45
CA VAL A 130 -8.61 -50.86 -16.79
C VAL A 130 -8.01 -52.16 -17.34
N GLN A 131 -6.70 -52.34 -17.21
CA GLN A 131 -6.02 -53.57 -17.64
C GLN A 131 -6.52 -54.80 -16.88
N LEU A 132 -6.72 -54.68 -15.56
CA LEU A 132 -7.26 -55.76 -14.73
C LEU A 132 -8.67 -56.17 -15.16
N ASN A 133 -9.54 -55.21 -15.47
CA ASN A 133 -10.90 -55.50 -15.95
C ASN A 133 -10.87 -56.23 -17.31
N SER A 134 -9.99 -55.82 -18.23
CA SER A 134 -9.80 -56.54 -19.49
C SER A 134 -9.30 -57.96 -19.27
N MET A 135 -8.37 -58.16 -18.34
CA MET A 135 -7.86 -59.48 -17.98
C MET A 135 -8.95 -60.38 -17.40
N HIS A 136 -9.83 -59.85 -16.53
CA HIS A 136 -10.96 -60.62 -16.02
C HIS A 136 -11.91 -61.09 -17.14
N SER A 137 -12.24 -60.22 -18.10
CA SER A 137 -13.06 -60.59 -19.26
C SER A 137 -12.45 -61.73 -20.07
N LEU A 138 -11.13 -61.69 -20.32
CA LEU A 138 -10.42 -62.75 -21.04
C LEU A 138 -10.42 -64.09 -20.28
N VAL A 139 -10.32 -64.04 -18.95
CA VAL A 139 -10.41 -65.25 -18.11
C VAL A 139 -11.80 -65.87 -18.20
N ASP A 140 -12.85 -65.05 -18.16
CA ASP A 140 -14.24 -65.52 -18.31
C ASP A 140 -14.49 -66.14 -19.68
N GLU A 141 -14.01 -65.50 -20.75
CA GLU A 141 -14.05 -66.03 -22.12
C GLU A 141 -13.30 -67.35 -22.24
N HIS A 142 -12.07 -67.43 -21.71
CA HIS A 142 -11.29 -68.67 -21.71
C HIS A 142 -12.03 -69.80 -20.97
N ALA A 143 -12.63 -69.50 -19.81
CA ALA A 143 -13.41 -70.48 -19.07
C ALA A 143 -14.65 -70.96 -19.84
N ALA A 144 -15.29 -70.08 -20.62
CA ALA A 144 -16.41 -70.46 -21.49
C ALA A 144 -15.96 -71.36 -22.65
N VAL A 145 -14.86 -71.01 -23.32
CA VAL A 145 -14.28 -71.83 -24.41
C VAL A 145 -13.87 -73.22 -23.91
N GLN A 146 -13.23 -73.31 -22.74
CA GLN A 146 -12.85 -74.58 -22.13
C GLN A 146 -14.06 -75.48 -21.86
N ARG A 147 -15.19 -74.91 -21.40
CA ARG A 147 -16.45 -75.67 -21.22
C ARG A 147 -17.00 -76.19 -22.55
N GLN A 148 -17.02 -75.36 -23.59
CA GLN A 148 -17.48 -75.77 -24.92
C GLN A 148 -16.60 -76.88 -25.50
N LEU A 149 -15.27 -76.77 -25.35
CA LEU A 149 -14.32 -77.78 -25.80
C LEU A 149 -14.53 -79.12 -25.08
N ALA A 150 -14.71 -79.08 -23.75
CA ALA A 150 -14.99 -80.29 -22.97
C ALA A 150 -16.29 -80.98 -23.41
N GLU A 151 -17.33 -80.20 -23.74
CA GLU A 151 -18.59 -80.74 -24.23
C GLU A 151 -18.48 -81.31 -25.66
N ALA A 152 -17.78 -80.63 -26.56
CA ALA A 152 -17.51 -81.12 -27.91
C ALA A 152 -16.73 -82.44 -27.89
N ASN A 153 -15.70 -82.54 -27.04
CA ASN A 153 -14.93 -83.78 -26.88
C ASN A 153 -15.79 -84.94 -26.38
N ARG A 154 -16.70 -84.70 -25.43
CA ARG A 154 -17.66 -85.73 -24.96
C ARG A 154 -18.55 -86.25 -26.09
N LYS A 155 -19.07 -85.35 -26.93
CA LYS A 155 -19.91 -85.72 -28.09
C LYS A 155 -19.14 -86.54 -29.12
N LEU A 156 -17.89 -86.17 -29.41
CA LEU A 156 -16.99 -86.92 -30.29
C LEU A 156 -16.69 -88.32 -29.76
N THR A 157 -16.37 -88.46 -28.47
CA THR A 157 -16.14 -89.79 -27.87
C THR A 157 -17.38 -90.67 -27.90
N ALA A 158 -18.57 -90.09 -27.73
CA ALA A 158 -19.83 -90.84 -27.80
C ALA A 158 -20.22 -91.26 -29.22
N SER A 159 -19.71 -90.59 -30.25
CA SER A 159 -20.03 -90.88 -31.67
C SER A 159 -19.09 -91.92 -32.31
N ASN A 160 -17.98 -92.25 -31.64
CA ASN A 160 -16.97 -93.21 -32.11
C ASN A 160 -17.07 -94.59 -31.42
N LEU A 161 -18.10 -94.82 -30.59
CA LEU A 161 -18.53 -96.13 -30.08
C LEU A 161 -19.70 -96.66 -30.91
#